data_AF-A0A6A5KG58-F1
#
_entry.id   AF-A0A6A5KG58-F1
#
_cell.length_a   1.000
_cell.length_b   1.000
_cell.length_c   1.000
_cell.angle_alpha   90.00
_cell.angle_beta   90.00
_cell.angle_gamma   90.00
#
_symmetry.space_group_name_H-M   'P 1'
#
loop_
_entity.id
_entity.type
_entity.pdbx_description
1 polymer ?
#
loop_
_entity_poly.entity_id
_entity_poly.type
_entity_poly.pdbx_seq_one_letter_code
_entity_poly.pdbx_strand_id
1 'polypeptide(L)'
;MSPPKYIFRIDEIREANAAPATVGDVRNDWVPSMEEGANIRVGGGVSGQLWCCNGHNIGVFPAQNLPTGAKSFETYSVFYSGGFGFWVLKGDATTELKDGTTWQPLRFEHDRDDDYSSYLCNVAQDRILASRRADQFWPQMLLPDIYWEATPVTPYAQYGGLKGELAIFLALVAFAMQPAKLPSVLPKMFENREWKVWKMPHGREERRGVVVYVYTWPDTTEEDLINYENGEYNARYYR
;
A
#
# COMPACT_ATOMS: atom_id res chain seq x y z
N MET A 1 -11.62 -9.70 -17.73
CA MET A 1 -10.34 -9.29 -18.36
C MET A 1 -9.20 -9.61 -17.39
N SER A 2 -7.95 -9.64 -17.83
CA SER A 2 -6.81 -9.91 -16.93
C SER A 2 -6.31 -8.61 -16.31
N PRO A 3 -5.80 -8.63 -15.06
CA PRO A 3 -5.10 -7.49 -14.47
C PRO A 3 -3.96 -6.98 -15.37
N PRO A 4 -3.70 -5.66 -15.39
CA PRO A 4 -2.60 -5.08 -16.17
C PRO A 4 -1.24 -5.50 -15.63
N LYS A 5 -0.21 -5.38 -16.47
CA LYS A 5 1.16 -5.65 -16.08
C LYS A 5 1.79 -4.38 -15.51
N TYR A 6 2.55 -4.52 -14.43
CA TYR A 6 3.28 -3.40 -13.85
C TYR A 6 4.56 -3.88 -13.18
N ILE A 7 5.50 -2.95 -13.03
CA ILE A 7 6.75 -3.14 -12.32
C ILE A 7 6.66 -2.32 -11.04
N PHE A 8 7.20 -2.83 -9.95
CA PHE A 8 7.22 -2.09 -8.70
C PHE A 8 8.50 -2.33 -7.90
N ARG A 9 8.78 -1.42 -6.98
CA ARG A 9 9.87 -1.53 -6.00
C ARG A 9 9.35 -1.12 -4.64
N ILE A 10 9.75 -1.83 -3.60
CA ILE A 10 9.42 -1.50 -2.22
C ILE A 10 10.74 -1.41 -1.46
N ASP A 11 11.02 -0.24 -0.90
CA ASP A 11 12.23 -0.01 -0.12
C ASP A 11 11.88 0.31 1.32
N GLU A 12 12.55 -0.36 2.26
CA GLU A 12 12.41 -0.07 3.69
C GLU A 12 13.07 1.27 4.02
N ILE A 13 12.32 2.09 4.75
CA ILE A 13 12.76 3.41 5.22
C ILE A 13 12.50 3.52 6.72
N ARG A 14 13.21 4.46 7.36
CA ARG A 14 12.95 4.87 8.74
C ARG A 14 13.28 6.33 8.92
N GLU A 15 12.85 6.90 10.04
CA GLU A 15 13.42 8.17 10.49
C GLU A 15 14.88 7.98 10.93
N ALA A 16 15.73 8.90 10.49
CA ALA A 16 17.10 9.02 10.95
C ALA A 16 17.13 9.30 12.45
N ASN A 17 18.15 8.81 13.15
CA ASN A 17 18.29 9.04 14.60
C ASN A 17 18.40 10.53 14.97
N ALA A 18 18.84 11.36 14.01
CA ALA A 18 18.98 12.80 14.16
C ALA A 18 17.74 13.58 13.70
N ALA A 19 16.69 12.90 13.20
CA ALA A 19 15.45 13.54 12.82
C ALA A 19 14.84 14.27 14.04
N PRO A 20 14.33 15.49 13.86
CA PRO A 20 13.65 16.18 14.95
C PRO A 20 12.44 15.38 15.38
N ALA A 21 12.19 15.33 16.69
CA ALA A 21 11.00 14.71 17.22
C ALA A 21 9.77 15.46 16.73
N THR A 22 8.98 14.84 15.87
CA THR A 22 7.73 15.37 15.37
C THR A 22 6.56 14.77 16.15
N VAL A 23 5.78 15.67 16.73
CA VAL A 23 4.57 15.34 17.48
C VAL A 23 3.41 16.02 16.75
N GLY A 24 2.38 15.25 16.44
CA GLY A 24 1.14 15.74 15.83
C GLY A 24 0.41 16.74 16.72
N ASP A 25 -0.33 17.62 16.06
CA ASP A 25 -0.94 18.84 16.60
C ASP A 25 -1.96 18.64 17.73
N VAL A 26 -2.81 17.61 17.67
CA VAL A 26 -4.01 17.53 18.55
C VAL A 26 -3.95 16.40 19.59
N ARG A 27 -3.16 15.35 19.38
CA ARG A 27 -3.18 14.14 20.25
C ARG A 27 -1.83 13.71 20.79
N ASN A 28 -0.78 14.47 20.51
CA ASN A 28 0.59 14.10 20.82
C ASN A 28 1.02 12.77 20.14
N ASP A 29 0.34 12.40 19.04
CA ASP A 29 0.65 11.21 18.23
C ASP A 29 1.92 11.47 17.43
N TRP A 30 2.77 10.47 17.26
CA TRP A 30 3.96 10.61 16.42
C TRP A 30 3.55 10.73 14.95
N VAL A 31 4.16 11.69 14.24
CA VAL A 31 4.06 11.90 12.79
C VAL A 31 5.48 11.81 12.24
N PRO A 32 5.75 11.18 11.09
CA PRO A 32 7.10 11.19 10.54
C PRO A 32 7.53 12.61 10.17
N SER A 33 8.84 12.87 10.26
CA SER A 33 9.41 14.17 9.94
C SER A 33 9.29 14.51 8.45
N MET A 34 9.14 15.81 8.18
CA MET A 34 9.11 16.42 6.84
C MET A 34 10.44 17.09 6.47
N GLU A 35 11.40 17.14 7.40
CA GLU A 35 12.68 17.80 7.17
C GLU A 35 13.55 17.00 6.18
N GLU A 36 14.35 17.71 5.40
CA GLU A 36 15.28 17.10 4.46
C GLU A 36 16.26 16.17 5.18
N GLY A 37 16.44 14.95 4.65
CA GLY A 37 17.32 13.93 5.25
C GLY A 37 16.80 13.31 6.54
N ALA A 38 15.60 13.68 7.02
CA ALA A 38 15.03 13.09 8.22
C ALA A 38 14.55 11.65 8.01
N ASN A 39 14.20 11.26 6.77
CA ASN A 39 13.88 9.88 6.43
C ASN A 39 14.98 9.28 5.56
N ILE A 40 15.41 8.05 5.90
CA ILE A 40 16.52 7.38 5.24
C ILE A 40 16.14 5.95 4.86
N ARG A 41 16.74 5.48 3.76
CA ARG A 41 16.69 4.08 3.35
C ARG A 41 17.54 3.23 4.27
N VAL A 42 17.04 2.08 4.68
CA VAL A 42 17.76 1.15 5.55
C VAL A 42 18.07 -0.19 4.92
N GLY A 43 17.49 -0.47 3.75
CA GLY A 43 17.63 -1.76 3.11
C GLY A 43 16.95 -2.87 3.89
N GLY A 44 17.25 -4.11 3.52
CA GLY A 44 16.55 -5.28 4.05
C GLY A 44 15.23 -5.54 3.34
N GLY A 45 14.58 -6.65 3.72
CA GLY A 45 13.39 -7.15 3.04
C GLY A 45 13.60 -7.29 1.53
N VAL A 46 12.82 -6.53 0.75
CA VAL A 46 12.87 -6.50 -0.72
C VAL A 46 13.45 -5.21 -1.29
N SER A 47 14.11 -4.40 -0.45
CA SER A 47 14.70 -3.11 -0.85
C SER A 47 15.72 -3.27 -1.98
N GLY A 48 15.70 -2.31 -2.91
CA GLY A 48 16.59 -2.27 -4.07
C GLY A 48 16.24 -3.25 -5.19
N GLN A 49 15.26 -4.13 -4.99
CA GLN A 49 14.86 -5.15 -5.95
C GLN A 49 13.63 -4.71 -6.75
N LEU A 50 13.71 -4.77 -8.08
CA LEU A 50 12.53 -4.61 -8.93
C LEU A 50 11.73 -5.90 -8.97
N TRP A 51 10.41 -5.75 -8.91
CA TRP A 51 9.42 -6.82 -9.00
C TRP A 51 8.50 -6.55 -10.17
N CYS A 52 7.93 -7.61 -10.74
CA CYS A 52 6.97 -7.51 -11.82
C CYS A 52 5.72 -8.31 -11.46
N CYS A 53 4.57 -7.66 -11.55
CA CYS A 53 3.29 -8.35 -11.67
C CYS A 53 2.97 -8.51 -13.14
N ASN A 54 2.97 -9.75 -13.65
CA ASN A 54 2.75 -10.02 -15.07
C ASN A 54 1.26 -10.18 -15.43
N GLY A 55 0.35 -9.73 -14.56
CA GLY A 55 -1.10 -9.92 -14.67
C GLY A 55 -1.59 -11.31 -14.25
N HIS A 56 -0.69 -12.22 -13.87
CA HIS A 56 -1.02 -13.56 -13.38
C HIS A 56 -0.33 -13.88 -12.05
N ASN A 57 0.97 -13.61 -11.96
CA ASN A 57 1.80 -13.83 -10.78
C ASN A 57 2.74 -12.64 -10.54
N ILE A 58 3.24 -12.54 -9.31
CA ILE A 58 4.36 -11.66 -8.97
C ILE A 58 5.69 -12.44 -9.01
N GLY A 59 6.72 -11.82 -9.56
CA GLY A 59 8.07 -12.37 -9.57
C GLY A 59 9.14 -11.29 -9.55
N VAL A 60 10.38 -11.72 -9.25
CA VAL A 60 11.56 -10.85 -9.33
C VAL A 60 11.76 -10.40 -10.76
N PHE A 61 11.97 -9.11 -10.97
CA PHE A 61 12.38 -8.58 -12.26
C PHE A 61 13.90 -8.70 -12.39
N PRO A 62 14.43 -9.37 -13.45
CA PRO A 62 15.83 -9.77 -13.51
C PRO A 62 16.79 -8.60 -13.81
N ALA A 63 16.30 -7.50 -14.39
CA ALA A 63 17.13 -6.35 -14.74
C ALA A 63 17.16 -5.32 -13.60
N GLN A 64 18.31 -4.68 -13.43
CA GLN A 64 18.48 -3.57 -12.47
C GLN A 64 17.83 -2.28 -12.96
N ASN A 65 17.65 -2.15 -14.28
CA ASN A 65 17.04 -0.98 -14.91
C ASN A 65 15.64 -1.33 -15.41
N LEU A 66 14.75 -0.33 -15.40
CA LEU A 66 13.43 -0.44 -16.00
C LEU A 66 13.55 -0.74 -17.50
N PRO A 67 12.63 -1.54 -18.08
CA PRO A 67 12.63 -1.80 -19.50
C PRO A 67 12.30 -0.53 -20.28
N THR A 68 12.84 -0.41 -21.49
CA THR A 68 12.54 0.70 -22.40
C THR A 68 11.03 0.85 -22.59
N GLY A 69 10.52 2.06 -22.36
CA GLY A 69 9.09 2.37 -22.49
C GLY A 69 8.30 2.31 -21.18
N ALA A 70 8.84 1.73 -20.10
CA ALA A 70 8.23 1.83 -18.78
C ALA A 70 8.26 3.28 -18.28
N LYS A 71 7.16 3.73 -17.67
CA LYS A 71 7.00 5.08 -17.11
C LYS A 71 6.69 4.99 -15.63
N SER A 72 7.10 5.99 -14.86
CA SER A 72 6.65 6.16 -13.48
C SER A 72 5.14 6.38 -13.50
N PHE A 73 4.42 5.61 -12.70
CA PHE A 73 2.97 5.77 -12.49
C PHE A 73 2.74 6.55 -11.19
N GLU A 74 3.17 5.99 -10.07
CA GLU A 74 3.04 6.63 -8.77
C GLU A 74 4.14 6.23 -7.80
N THR A 75 4.27 7.01 -6.73
CA THR A 75 5.21 6.75 -5.64
C THR A 75 4.61 7.21 -4.34
N TYR A 76 4.64 6.35 -3.33
CA TYR A 76 4.12 6.66 -2.00
C TYR A 76 5.10 6.20 -0.93
N SER A 77 5.28 7.03 0.09
CA SER A 77 5.95 6.67 1.34
C SER A 77 4.88 6.41 2.40
N VAL A 78 5.05 5.34 3.16
CA VAL A 78 4.08 4.91 4.17
C VAL A 78 4.82 4.51 5.44
N PHE A 79 4.39 5.05 6.58
CA PHE A 79 4.86 4.66 7.91
C PHE A 79 3.73 4.05 8.73
N TYR A 80 4.06 3.06 9.56
CA TYR A 80 3.16 2.53 10.57
C TYR A 80 3.46 3.15 11.95
N SER A 81 2.40 3.54 12.66
CA SER A 81 2.42 3.99 14.05
C SER A 81 1.36 3.25 14.85
N GLY A 82 1.79 2.53 15.88
CA GLY A 82 0.97 1.76 16.79
C GLY A 82 -0.05 2.65 17.50
N GLY A 83 -1.30 2.19 17.54
CA GLY A 83 -2.42 2.96 18.09
C GLY A 83 -3.00 4.02 17.15
N PHE A 84 -2.22 4.58 16.23
CA PHE A 84 -2.69 5.59 15.27
C PHE A 84 -3.04 5.02 13.88
N GLY A 85 -2.27 4.04 13.40
CA GLY A 85 -2.43 3.44 12.07
C GLY A 85 -1.28 3.78 11.11
N PHE A 86 -1.62 4.17 9.89
CA PHE A 86 -0.67 4.46 8.83
C PHE A 86 -0.64 5.95 8.48
N TRP A 87 0.57 6.47 8.34
CA TRP A 87 0.87 7.76 7.71
C TRP A 87 1.28 7.52 6.27
N VAL A 88 0.74 8.31 5.36
CA VAL A 88 0.90 8.17 3.91
C VAL A 88 1.32 9.52 3.33
N LEU A 89 2.33 9.52 2.49
CA LEU A 89 2.83 10.68 1.77
C LEU A 89 2.97 10.34 0.29
N LYS A 90 2.43 11.19 -0.58
CA LYS A 90 2.58 11.07 -2.03
C LYS A 90 3.98 11.53 -2.44
N GLY A 91 4.86 10.59 -2.77
CA GLY A 91 6.26 10.81 -3.09
C GLY A 91 7.22 9.94 -2.28
N ASP A 92 8.51 10.16 -2.51
CA ASP A 92 9.61 9.51 -1.79
C ASP A 92 10.11 10.41 -0.65
N ALA A 93 9.80 10.03 0.59
CA ALA A 93 10.16 10.76 1.80
C ALA A 93 11.67 10.82 2.05
N THR A 94 12.47 10.02 1.33
CA THR A 94 13.94 9.99 1.44
C THR A 94 14.64 10.94 0.47
N THR A 95 13.87 11.69 -0.31
CA THR A 95 14.33 12.71 -1.27
C THR A 95 13.78 14.09 -0.90
N GLU A 96 14.20 15.12 -1.62
CA GLU A 96 13.63 16.46 -1.50
C GLU A 96 12.12 16.43 -1.77
N LEU A 97 11.33 16.81 -0.76
CA LEU A 97 9.88 16.83 -0.84
C LEU A 97 9.42 18.07 -1.59
N LYS A 98 8.43 17.91 -2.47
CA LYS A 98 7.84 19.04 -3.19
C LYS A 98 7.03 19.92 -2.24
N ASP A 99 7.03 21.22 -2.50
CA ASP A 99 6.18 22.19 -1.79
C ASP A 99 4.73 21.73 -1.72
N GLY A 100 4.15 21.79 -0.51
CA GLY A 100 2.76 21.40 -0.26
C GLY A 100 2.54 19.89 -0.02
N THR A 101 3.58 19.07 -0.12
CA THR A 101 3.51 17.66 0.29
C THR A 101 3.43 17.59 1.81
N THR A 102 2.60 16.70 2.36
CA THR A 102 2.51 16.47 3.81
C THR A 102 2.08 15.04 4.11
N TRP A 103 2.41 14.54 5.30
CA TRP A 103 1.90 13.28 5.80
C TRP A 103 0.40 13.38 6.04
N GLN A 104 -0.35 12.47 5.43
CA GLN A 104 -1.78 12.31 5.64
C GLN A 104 -2.04 10.94 6.22
N PRO A 105 -2.98 10.79 7.15
CA PRO A 105 -3.34 9.48 7.64
C PRO A 105 -4.03 8.66 6.54
N LEU A 106 -3.89 7.33 6.55
CA LEU A 106 -4.61 6.47 5.61
C LEU A 106 -6.13 6.65 5.78
N ARG A 107 -6.83 6.76 4.64
CA ARG A 107 -8.28 6.97 4.56
C ARG A 107 -8.90 6.08 3.50
N PHE A 108 -10.22 6.07 3.49
CA PHE A 108 -11.03 5.37 2.51
C PHE A 108 -12.06 6.33 1.90
N GLU A 109 -12.33 6.15 0.62
CA GLU A 109 -13.55 6.63 0.00
C GLU A 109 -14.51 5.45 -0.14
N HIS A 110 -15.77 5.63 0.29
CA HIS A 110 -16.78 4.58 0.25
C HIS A 110 -17.54 4.63 -1.07
N ASP A 111 -17.31 3.65 -1.93
CA ASP A 111 -18.01 3.54 -3.20
C ASP A 111 -19.29 2.72 -3.03
N ARG A 112 -20.42 3.43 -2.92
CA ARG A 112 -21.75 2.83 -2.75
C ARG A 112 -22.29 2.20 -4.03
N ASP A 113 -21.79 2.63 -5.18
CA ASP A 113 -22.24 2.16 -6.49
C ASP A 113 -21.45 0.90 -6.92
N ASP A 114 -20.26 0.68 -6.36
CA ASP A 114 -19.43 -0.52 -6.54
C ASP A 114 -19.44 -1.43 -5.30
N ASP A 115 -20.61 -2.01 -5.00
CA ASP A 115 -20.80 -3.01 -3.93
C ASP A 115 -20.31 -2.56 -2.54
N TYR A 116 -20.43 -1.28 -2.18
CA TYR A 116 -19.93 -0.77 -0.89
C TYR A 116 -18.45 -1.13 -0.67
N SER A 117 -17.65 -1.02 -1.73
CA SER A 117 -16.21 -1.20 -1.67
C SER A 117 -15.54 0.02 -1.01
N SER A 118 -14.35 -0.21 -0.47
CA SER A 118 -13.51 0.84 0.11
C SER A 118 -12.35 1.11 -0.83
N TYR A 119 -12.24 2.35 -1.31
CA TYR A 119 -11.11 2.84 -2.11
C TYR A 119 -10.03 3.38 -1.18
N LEU A 120 -8.86 2.74 -1.16
CA LEU A 120 -7.66 3.17 -0.41
C LEU A 120 -7.07 4.44 -1.00
N CYS A 121 -6.94 5.49 -0.21
CA CYS A 121 -6.23 6.70 -0.62
C CYS A 121 -5.75 7.51 0.59
N ASN A 122 -4.94 8.54 0.34
CA ASN A 122 -4.51 9.49 1.37
C ASN A 122 -5.37 10.76 1.46
N VAL A 123 -6.33 10.96 0.54
CA VAL A 123 -7.22 12.14 0.50
C VAL A 123 -8.68 11.71 0.48
N ALA A 124 -9.16 11.21 1.62
CA ALA A 124 -10.59 10.93 1.81
C ALA A 124 -11.04 11.17 3.25
N GLN A 125 -12.35 11.08 3.48
CA GLN A 125 -12.96 11.42 4.77
C GLN A 125 -13.06 10.21 5.71
N ASP A 126 -13.27 9.01 5.16
CA ASP A 126 -13.60 7.86 5.99
C ASP A 126 -12.37 7.22 6.61
N ARG A 127 -12.43 7.01 7.93
CA ARG A 127 -11.35 6.39 8.72
C ARG A 127 -11.44 4.88 8.76
N ILE A 128 -12.55 4.29 8.33
CA ILE A 128 -12.82 2.86 8.42
C ILE A 128 -13.32 2.35 7.07
N LEU A 129 -13.25 1.04 6.88
CA LEU A 129 -13.85 0.37 5.73
C LEU A 129 -15.37 0.62 5.67
N ALA A 130 -15.92 0.66 4.46
CA ALA A 130 -17.34 0.86 4.18
C ALA A 130 -18.21 -0.26 4.75
N SER A 131 -17.78 -1.51 4.55
CA SER A 131 -18.43 -2.70 5.07
C SER A 131 -17.43 -3.85 5.16
N ARG A 132 -17.75 -4.87 5.97
CA ARG A 132 -16.96 -6.11 6.06
C ARG A 132 -17.86 -7.33 6.17
N ARG A 133 -17.36 -8.49 5.77
CA ARG A 133 -18.03 -9.78 6.00
C ARG A 133 -17.34 -10.58 7.08
N ALA A 134 -18.09 -11.50 7.70
CA ALA A 134 -17.55 -12.37 8.76
C ALA A 134 -16.50 -13.38 8.24
N ASP A 135 -16.50 -13.69 6.94
CA ASP A 135 -15.58 -14.62 6.30
C ASP A 135 -14.31 -13.94 5.73
N GLN A 136 -14.23 -12.61 5.80
CA GLN A 136 -13.09 -11.84 5.30
C GLN A 136 -11.97 -11.75 6.34
N PHE A 137 -10.83 -12.34 6.00
CA PHE A 137 -9.62 -12.28 6.82
C PHE A 137 -8.64 -11.19 6.37
N TRP A 138 -8.80 -10.68 5.15
CA TRP A 138 -7.91 -9.67 4.59
C TRP A 138 -7.87 -8.35 5.40
N PRO A 139 -8.95 -7.87 6.07
CA PRO A 139 -8.88 -6.62 6.84
C PRO A 139 -7.88 -6.73 7.98
N GLN A 140 -7.94 -7.81 8.77
CA GLN A 140 -7.01 -8.05 9.88
C GLN A 140 -5.56 -8.21 9.40
N MET A 141 -5.37 -8.83 8.24
CA MET A 141 -4.07 -9.02 7.62
C MET A 141 -3.43 -7.69 7.24
N LEU A 142 -4.13 -6.84 6.46
CA LEU A 142 -3.57 -5.59 5.94
C LEU A 142 -3.59 -4.45 6.97
N LEU A 143 -4.66 -4.36 7.76
CA LEU A 143 -5.02 -3.18 8.53
C LEU A 143 -5.07 -3.48 10.04
N PRO A 144 -4.58 -2.55 10.88
CA PRO A 144 -4.95 -2.50 12.30
C PRO A 144 -6.48 -2.43 12.50
N ASP A 145 -6.93 -2.93 13.64
CA ASP A 145 -8.35 -2.99 14.05
C ASP A 145 -9.09 -1.64 13.98
N ILE A 146 -8.42 -0.53 14.28
CA ILE A 146 -8.98 0.82 14.20
C ILE A 146 -9.60 1.17 12.83
N TYR A 147 -9.22 0.46 11.76
CA TYR A 147 -9.74 0.68 10.41
C TYR A 147 -10.96 -0.18 10.07
N TRP A 148 -11.32 -1.18 10.87
CA TRP A 148 -12.36 -2.14 10.49
C TRP A 148 -13.19 -2.72 11.63
N GLU A 149 -12.78 -2.60 12.89
CA GLU A 149 -13.50 -3.19 14.02
C GLU A 149 -14.93 -2.64 14.14
N ALA A 150 -15.06 -1.31 14.02
CA ALA A 150 -16.33 -0.58 14.02
C ALA A 150 -17.07 -0.61 12.67
N THR A 151 -16.50 -1.21 11.62
CA THR A 151 -17.14 -1.31 10.31
C THR A 151 -18.35 -2.24 10.36
N PRO A 152 -19.50 -1.85 9.76
CA PRO A 152 -20.69 -2.69 9.69
C PRO A 152 -20.42 -4.06 9.06
N VAL A 153 -20.90 -5.11 9.72
CA VAL A 153 -20.87 -6.47 9.17
C VAL A 153 -22.07 -6.68 8.26
N THR A 154 -21.82 -7.05 7.00
CA THR A 154 -22.86 -7.28 5.99
C THR A 154 -23.07 -8.78 5.70
N PRO A 155 -24.32 -9.23 5.49
CA PRO A 155 -24.60 -10.60 5.04
C PRO A 155 -24.44 -10.77 3.51
N TYR A 156 -24.28 -9.67 2.76
CA TYR A 156 -24.23 -9.69 1.29
C TYR A 156 -22.83 -10.06 0.79
N ALA A 157 -22.72 -11.18 0.08
CA ALA A 157 -21.45 -11.75 -0.38
C ALA A 157 -20.71 -10.88 -1.42
N GLN A 158 -21.39 -9.94 -2.07
CA GLN A 158 -20.78 -9.02 -3.02
C GLN A 158 -20.13 -7.80 -2.35
N TYR A 159 -20.50 -7.48 -1.09
CA TYR A 159 -20.04 -6.28 -0.40
C TYR A 159 -18.73 -6.46 0.38
N GLY A 160 -18.08 -5.33 0.68
CA GLY A 160 -16.89 -5.30 1.53
C GLY A 160 -15.59 -5.48 0.75
N GLY A 161 -15.57 -5.07 -0.52
CA GLY A 161 -14.36 -5.13 -1.33
C GLY A 161 -13.33 -4.04 -1.01
N LEU A 162 -12.08 -4.27 -1.42
CA LEU A 162 -10.99 -3.31 -1.32
C LEU A 162 -10.43 -3.00 -2.72
N LYS A 163 -10.30 -1.72 -3.05
CA LYS A 163 -9.64 -1.18 -4.24
C LYS A 163 -8.87 0.10 -3.84
N GLY A 164 -8.29 0.85 -4.77
CA GLY A 164 -7.61 2.11 -4.47
C GLY A 164 -6.18 2.21 -4.99
N GLU A 165 -5.42 3.20 -4.49
CA GLU A 165 -4.06 3.50 -4.94
C GLU A 165 -3.12 2.29 -4.74
N LEU A 166 -2.52 1.82 -5.83
CA LEU A 166 -1.81 0.55 -5.92
C LEU A 166 -0.54 0.54 -5.06
N ALA A 167 0.18 1.65 -5.00
CA ALA A 167 1.39 1.82 -4.21
C ALA A 167 1.08 1.77 -2.71
N ILE A 168 -0.02 2.38 -2.27
CA ILE A 168 -0.50 2.26 -0.88
C ILE A 168 -0.86 0.81 -0.59
N PHE A 169 -1.62 0.17 -1.48
CA PHE A 169 -1.99 -1.23 -1.32
C PHE A 169 -0.76 -2.15 -1.20
N LEU A 170 0.24 -1.99 -2.07
CA LEU A 170 1.50 -2.73 -2.01
C LEU A 170 2.29 -2.45 -0.73
N ALA A 171 2.25 -1.21 -0.21
CA ALA A 171 2.82 -0.89 1.09
C ALA A 171 2.12 -1.67 2.22
N LEU A 172 0.78 -1.73 2.21
CA LEU A 172 0.01 -2.51 3.20
C LEU A 172 0.34 -4.01 3.14
N VAL A 173 0.52 -4.57 1.93
CA VAL A 173 1.02 -5.95 1.76
C VAL A 173 2.41 -6.10 2.37
N ALA A 174 3.30 -5.11 2.19
CA ALA A 174 4.62 -5.13 2.80
C ALA A 174 4.58 -5.06 4.34
N PHE A 175 3.61 -4.34 4.91
CA PHE A 175 3.37 -4.27 6.36
C PHE A 175 2.68 -5.52 6.94
N ALA A 176 1.93 -6.26 6.13
CA ALA A 176 1.28 -7.51 6.54
C ALA A 176 2.29 -8.64 6.86
N MET A 177 3.59 -8.43 6.63
CA MET A 177 4.64 -9.43 6.84
C MET A 177 5.95 -8.79 7.28
N GLN A 178 6.75 -9.55 8.02
CA GLN A 178 8.08 -9.11 8.45
C GLN A 178 8.99 -8.90 7.23
N PRO A 179 9.87 -7.89 7.22
CA PRO A 179 10.77 -7.62 6.09
C PRO A 179 11.48 -8.89 5.59
N ALA A 180 12.05 -9.69 6.50
CA ALA A 180 12.78 -10.91 6.16
C ALA A 180 11.94 -11.98 5.41
N LYS A 181 10.61 -11.95 5.54
CA LYS A 181 9.71 -12.89 4.85
C LYS A 181 9.30 -12.39 3.47
N LEU A 182 9.33 -11.07 3.22
CA LEU A 182 8.85 -10.46 1.98
C LEU A 182 9.39 -11.14 0.72
N PRO A 183 10.71 -11.39 0.56
CA PRO A 183 11.23 -11.97 -0.68
C PRO A 183 10.62 -13.34 -1.04
N SER A 184 10.26 -14.14 -0.02
CA SER A 184 9.76 -15.50 -0.19
C SER A 184 8.24 -15.61 -0.25
N VAL A 185 7.53 -14.64 0.33
CA VAL A 185 6.06 -14.67 0.42
C VAL A 185 5.40 -13.76 -0.60
N LEU A 186 6.01 -12.63 -0.98
CA LEU A 186 5.45 -11.68 -1.94
C LEU A 186 5.01 -12.34 -3.28
N PRO A 187 5.79 -13.27 -3.90
CA PRO A 187 5.31 -14.02 -5.08
C PRO A 187 4.02 -14.80 -4.87
N LYS A 188 3.79 -15.30 -3.65
CA LYS A 188 2.61 -16.10 -3.28
C LYS A 188 1.40 -15.24 -2.92
N MET A 189 1.60 -13.92 -2.77
CA MET A 189 0.53 -12.99 -2.47
C MET A 189 -0.34 -12.69 -3.69
N PHE A 190 0.15 -12.95 -4.90
CA PHE A 190 -0.62 -12.80 -6.13
C PHE A 190 -0.36 -13.99 -7.04
N GLU A 191 -1.34 -14.87 -7.12
CA GLU A 191 -1.29 -16.10 -7.90
C GLU A 191 -2.61 -16.31 -8.62
N ASN A 192 -2.56 -16.82 -9.84
CA ASN A 192 -3.76 -17.07 -10.64
C ASN A 192 -4.62 -15.81 -10.85
N ARG A 193 -3.97 -14.65 -11.02
CA ARG A 193 -4.61 -13.33 -11.23
C ARG A 193 -5.35 -12.78 -10.01
N GLU A 194 -5.12 -13.33 -8.82
CA GLU A 194 -5.83 -12.95 -7.61
C GLU A 194 -4.87 -12.73 -6.45
N TRP A 195 -5.16 -11.71 -5.63
CA TRP A 195 -4.48 -11.54 -4.36
C TRP A 195 -4.93 -12.60 -3.36
N LYS A 196 -3.96 -13.21 -2.68
CA LYS A 196 -4.18 -14.26 -1.69
C LYS A 196 -4.14 -13.68 -0.29
N VAL A 197 -4.85 -14.33 0.61
CA VAL A 197 -4.86 -13.97 2.03
C VAL A 197 -3.74 -14.71 2.74
N TRP A 198 -2.98 -13.95 3.52
CA TRP A 198 -1.94 -14.41 4.42
C TRP A 198 -2.46 -14.43 5.85
N LYS A 199 -2.40 -15.60 6.50
CA LYS A 199 -2.96 -15.83 7.85
C LYS A 199 -1.92 -15.81 8.98
N MET A 200 -0.66 -15.51 8.68
CA MET A 200 0.37 -15.42 9.72
C MET A 200 0.31 -14.05 10.42
N PRO A 201 0.95 -13.89 11.59
CA PRO A 201 1.04 -12.60 12.25
C PRO A 201 1.59 -11.52 11.32
N HIS A 202 1.05 -10.31 11.44
CA HIS A 202 1.50 -9.15 10.67
C HIS A 202 2.96 -8.79 10.98
N GLY A 203 3.61 -8.08 10.07
CA GLY A 203 4.96 -7.51 10.28
C GLY A 203 4.97 -6.00 10.53
N ARG A 204 3.84 -5.46 10.98
CA ARG A 204 3.74 -4.07 11.46
C ARG A 204 4.61 -3.91 12.71
N GLU A 205 5.56 -3.00 12.66
CA GLU A 205 6.48 -2.63 13.73
C GLU A 205 6.43 -1.11 13.91
N GLU A 206 6.46 -0.62 15.15
CA GLU A 206 6.37 0.80 15.47
C GLU A 206 7.39 1.62 14.68
N ARG A 207 6.91 2.64 13.94
CA ARG A 207 7.71 3.55 13.09
C ARG A 207 8.47 2.88 11.96
N ARG A 208 8.12 1.65 11.59
CA ARG A 208 8.60 1.06 10.33
C ARG A 208 7.98 1.83 9.17
N GLY A 209 8.80 2.15 8.16
CA GLY A 209 8.36 2.81 6.93
C GLY A 209 8.75 2.02 5.69
N VAL A 210 8.01 2.23 4.61
CA VAL A 210 8.39 1.80 3.26
C VAL A 210 8.14 2.94 2.26
N VAL A 211 8.90 2.96 1.17
CA VAL A 211 8.55 3.71 -0.04
C VAL A 211 8.29 2.73 -1.17
N VAL A 212 7.18 2.94 -1.87
CA VAL A 212 6.72 2.09 -2.96
C VAL A 212 6.72 2.89 -4.24
N TYR A 213 7.33 2.32 -5.28
CA TYR A 213 7.30 2.84 -6.63
C TYR A 213 6.50 1.89 -7.50
N VAL A 214 5.63 2.44 -8.33
CA VAL A 214 4.92 1.69 -9.35
C VAL A 214 5.24 2.30 -10.71
N TYR A 215 5.53 1.43 -11.66
CA TYR A 215 5.85 1.76 -13.04
C TYR A 215 4.95 0.97 -13.98
N THR A 216 4.59 1.59 -15.09
CA THR A 216 3.91 0.89 -16.17
C THR A 216 4.81 -0.19 -16.77
N TRP A 217 4.21 -1.27 -17.27
CA TRP A 217 4.87 -2.12 -18.25
C TRP A 217 4.91 -1.40 -19.62
N PRO A 218 5.89 -1.66 -20.52
CA PRO A 218 5.95 -0.98 -21.82
C PRO A 218 4.65 -1.01 -22.66
N ASP A 219 3.88 -2.09 -22.55
CA ASP A 219 2.59 -2.27 -23.25
C ASP A 219 1.37 -1.96 -22.37
N THR A 220 1.58 -1.42 -21.16
CA THR A 220 0.51 -1.03 -20.23
C THR A 220 0.47 0.48 -20.13
N THR A 221 -0.72 1.06 -20.31
CA THR A 221 -0.91 2.50 -20.22
C THR A 221 -1.12 2.94 -18.77
N GLU A 222 -0.99 4.24 -18.51
CA GLU A 222 -1.37 4.83 -17.23
C GLU A 222 -2.86 4.63 -16.95
N GLU A 223 -3.71 4.77 -17.98
CA GLU A 223 -5.15 4.54 -17.89
C GLU A 223 -5.49 3.10 -17.48
N ASP A 224 -4.76 2.10 -17.99
CA ASP A 224 -4.95 0.70 -17.55
C ASP A 224 -4.71 0.52 -16.05
N LEU A 225 -3.73 1.22 -15.47
CA LEU A 225 -3.45 1.15 -14.03
C LEU A 225 -4.50 1.92 -13.22
N ILE A 226 -4.93 3.10 -13.69
CA ILE A 226 -6.03 3.85 -13.07
C ILE A 226 -7.32 3.01 -13.04
N ASN A 227 -7.65 2.35 -14.17
CA ASN A 227 -8.81 1.47 -14.25
C ASN A 227 -8.67 0.27 -13.30
N TYR A 228 -7.46 -0.27 -13.14
CA TYR A 228 -7.19 -1.33 -12.16
C TYR A 228 -7.40 -0.85 -10.71
N GLU A 229 -6.95 0.35 -10.35
CA GLU A 229 -7.19 0.96 -9.03
C GLU A 229 -8.67 1.23 -8.78
N ASN A 230 -9.43 1.58 -9.82
CA ASN A 230 -10.87 1.79 -9.78
C ASN A 230 -11.69 0.50 -9.68
N GLY A 231 -11.03 -0.67 -9.67
CA GLY A 231 -11.68 -1.98 -9.54
C GLY A 231 -12.20 -2.56 -10.85
N GLU A 232 -11.85 -1.97 -12.00
CA GLU A 232 -12.13 -2.57 -13.30
C GLU A 232 -11.34 -3.88 -13.49
N TYR A 233 -11.52 -4.61 -14.59
CA TYR A 233 -10.91 -5.93 -14.80
C TYR A 233 -11.30 -6.98 -13.76
N ASN A 234 -12.43 -6.81 -13.05
CA ASN A 234 -12.82 -7.58 -11.85
C ASN A 234 -11.85 -7.42 -10.67
N ALA A 235 -11.01 -6.39 -10.69
CA ALA A 235 -9.81 -6.27 -9.88
C ALA A 235 -9.99 -5.53 -8.56
N ARG A 236 -11.00 -5.92 -7.78
CA ARG A 236 -10.90 -5.68 -6.34
C ARG A 236 -9.70 -6.47 -5.84
N TYR A 237 -8.80 -5.81 -5.11
CA TYR A 237 -7.66 -6.49 -4.49
C TYR A 237 -8.17 -7.62 -3.60
N TYR A 238 -9.20 -7.33 -2.81
CA TYR A 238 -9.92 -8.33 -2.05
C TYR A 238 -11.43 -8.15 -2.21
N ARG A 239 -12.15 -9.27 -2.23
CA ARG A 239 -13.61 -9.29 -2.28
C ARG A 239 -14.19 -9.65 -0.95
#